data_AF-A0A511H9A9-F1
#
_entry.id   AF-A0A511H9A9-F1
#
_cell.length_a   1.000
_cell.length_b   1.000
_cell.length_c   1.000
_cell.angle_alpha   90.00
_cell.angle_beta   90.00
_cell.angle_gamma   90.00
#
_symmetry.space_group_name_H-M   'P 1'
#
loop_
_entity.id
_entity.type
_entity.pdbx_description
1 polymer ?
#
loop_
_entity_poly.entity_id
_entity_poly.type
_entity_poly.pdbx_seq_one_letter_code
_entity_poly.pdbx_strand_id
1 'polypeptide(L)'
;MVGTAAGPWLPVPPLWRWVAVSTSEGGGDTTMSRKTMDCRKAPSDTHCTLTISGEEDEVFQAAIAHAVSAHGHEDSGELREMIRGMLEDEAPEASMGRPMSMQEPQQPSRH
;
A
#
# COMPACT_ATOMS: atom_id res chain seq x y z
N MET A 1 -41.85 38.13 -20.29
CA MET A 1 -40.64 37.49 -20.86
C MET A 1 -39.62 37.38 -19.76
N VAL A 2 -39.16 36.16 -19.54
CA VAL A 2 -38.58 35.65 -18.29
C VAL A 2 -37.14 36.16 -18.13
N GLY A 3 -36.80 36.67 -16.95
CA GLY A 3 -35.46 37.13 -16.61
C GLY A 3 -34.47 35.97 -16.49
N THR A 4 -33.32 36.09 -17.14
CA THR A 4 -32.18 35.19 -16.99
C THR A 4 -31.41 35.58 -15.73
N ALA A 5 -31.44 34.71 -14.72
CA ALA A 5 -30.63 34.83 -13.52
C ALA A 5 -29.14 34.64 -13.88
N ALA A 6 -28.33 35.68 -13.65
CA ALA A 6 -26.88 35.59 -13.65
C ALA A 6 -26.40 35.50 -12.20
N GLY A 7 -25.95 34.32 -11.80
CA GLY A 7 -25.20 34.08 -10.58
C GLY A 7 -24.95 32.59 -10.38
N PRO A 8 -23.89 32.18 -9.67
CA PRO A 8 -22.53 32.71 -9.65
C PRO A 8 -21.54 31.69 -10.23
N TRP A 9 -20.59 32.16 -11.03
CA TRP A 9 -19.43 31.38 -11.46
C TRP A 9 -18.51 31.17 -10.25
N LEU A 10 -18.80 30.15 -9.44
CA LEU A 10 -17.86 29.63 -8.46
C LEU A 10 -16.88 28.71 -9.22
N PRO A 11 -15.57 29.02 -9.26
CA PRO A 11 -14.59 28.14 -9.86
C PRO A 11 -14.43 26.90 -8.99
N VAL A 12 -14.69 25.73 -9.57
CA VAL A 12 -14.40 24.42 -8.97
C VAL A 12 -12.88 24.35 -8.75
N PRO A 13 -12.37 24.22 -7.50
CA PRO A 13 -10.94 24.06 -7.31
C PRO A 13 -10.51 22.69 -7.85
N PRO A 14 -9.34 22.59 -8.50
CA PRO A 14 -8.84 21.32 -9.00
C PRO A 14 -8.49 20.39 -7.84
N LEU A 15 -8.72 19.09 -8.04
CA LEU A 15 -8.61 18.00 -7.05
C LEU A 15 -7.21 17.79 -6.42
N TRP A 16 -6.24 18.66 -6.69
CA TRP A 16 -4.89 18.60 -6.11
C TRP A 16 -4.69 19.57 -4.95
N ARG A 17 -5.74 20.21 -4.40
CA ARG A 17 -5.61 21.02 -3.18
C ARG A 17 -5.68 20.12 -1.95
N TRP A 18 -4.52 19.57 -1.61
CA TRP A 18 -4.12 19.02 -0.32
C TRP A 18 -4.88 19.70 0.81
N VAL A 19 -5.86 19.00 1.37
CA VAL A 19 -6.28 19.31 2.73
C VAL A 19 -5.01 19.18 3.57
N ALA A 20 -4.61 20.25 4.23
CA ALA A 20 -3.56 20.17 5.22
C ALA A 20 -4.08 19.21 6.28
N VAL A 21 -3.58 17.97 6.26
CA VAL A 21 -3.77 17.05 7.36
C VAL A 21 -3.01 17.64 8.54
N SER A 22 -3.77 18.26 9.45
CA SER A 22 -3.26 18.64 10.75
C SER A 22 -2.82 17.35 11.45
N THR A 23 -1.52 17.15 11.54
CA THR A 23 -0.93 16.11 12.38
C THR A 23 -1.31 16.40 13.82
N SER A 24 -2.34 15.73 14.32
CA SER A 24 -2.58 15.62 15.75
C SER A 24 -1.73 14.47 16.26
N GLU A 25 -0.61 14.82 16.88
CA GLU A 25 0.23 13.89 17.63
C GLU A 25 -0.61 13.29 18.78
N GLY A 26 -0.86 11.98 18.72
CA GLY A 26 -1.61 11.23 19.72
C GLY A 26 -1.28 9.75 19.61
N GLY A 27 -0.39 9.28 20.48
CA GLY A 27 0.19 7.95 20.44
C GLY A 27 -0.77 6.79 20.71
N GLY A 28 -0.40 5.65 20.14
CA GLY A 28 -0.97 4.34 20.38
C GLY A 28 -0.21 3.32 19.54
N ASP A 29 0.67 2.57 20.18
CA ASP A 29 1.36 1.35 19.73
C ASP A 29 0.58 0.56 18.65
N THR A 30 0.76 0.96 17.39
CA THR A 30 0.53 0.17 16.18
C THR A 30 1.81 0.37 15.40
N THR A 31 2.63 -0.66 15.43
CA THR A 31 4.04 -0.62 15.10
C THR A 31 4.21 -0.07 13.69
N MET A 32 5.17 0.85 13.47
CA MET A 32 5.73 1.24 12.17
C MET A 32 6.50 0.05 11.53
N SER A 33 5.92 -1.15 11.67
CA SER A 33 6.46 -2.40 11.19
C SER A 33 6.08 -2.51 9.74
N ARG A 34 7.09 -2.62 8.88
CA ARG A 34 6.84 -2.87 7.48
C ARG A 34 6.07 -4.17 7.33
N LYS A 35 4.95 -4.09 6.60
CA LYS A 35 4.14 -5.24 6.24
C LYS A 35 4.36 -5.56 4.78
N THR A 36 4.04 -6.79 4.43
CA THR A 36 3.97 -7.26 3.05
C THR A 36 2.64 -7.97 2.83
N MET A 37 2.00 -7.67 1.71
CA MET A 37 0.83 -8.39 1.20
C MET A 37 1.23 -9.08 -0.09
N ASP A 38 1.12 -10.41 -0.11
CA ASP A 38 1.44 -11.22 -1.29
C ASP A 38 0.17 -11.83 -1.91
N CYS A 39 -0.23 -11.31 -3.06
CA CYS A 39 -1.49 -11.74 -3.70
C CYS A 39 -1.45 -13.20 -4.19
N ARG A 40 -0.27 -13.84 -4.30
CA ARG A 40 -0.16 -15.25 -4.71
C ARG A 40 -0.60 -16.21 -3.61
N LYS A 41 -0.60 -15.75 -2.36
CA LYS A 41 -1.07 -16.53 -1.19
C LYS A 41 -2.59 -16.51 -1.07
N ALA A 42 -3.27 -15.60 -1.76
CA ALA A 42 -4.72 -15.60 -1.84
C ALA A 42 -5.19 -16.77 -2.73
N PRO A 43 -6.24 -17.51 -2.33
CA PRO A 43 -6.90 -18.43 -3.24
C PRO A 43 -7.65 -17.62 -4.30
N SER A 44 -7.02 -17.34 -5.45
CA SER A 44 -7.62 -16.53 -6.51
C SER A 44 -7.31 -17.06 -7.91
N ASP A 45 -8.34 -17.09 -8.77
CA ASP A 45 -8.28 -17.51 -10.19
C ASP A 45 -7.56 -16.51 -11.11
N THR A 46 -7.28 -15.30 -10.63
CA THR A 46 -6.62 -14.22 -11.38
C THR A 46 -5.12 -14.43 -11.55
N HIS A 47 -4.51 -15.42 -10.88
CA HIS A 47 -3.07 -15.69 -10.91
C HIS A 47 -2.22 -14.42 -10.67
N CYS A 48 -2.68 -13.54 -9.78
CA CYS A 48 -1.99 -12.28 -9.51
C CYS A 48 -0.64 -12.54 -8.84
N THR A 49 0.43 -11.99 -9.42
CA THR A 49 1.80 -12.10 -8.90
C THR A 49 2.27 -10.86 -8.17
N LEU A 50 1.36 -9.94 -7.85
CA LEU A 50 1.68 -8.68 -7.17
C LEU A 50 2.02 -8.94 -5.71
N THR A 51 3.09 -8.28 -5.26
CA THR A 51 3.48 -8.17 -3.86
C THR A 51 3.58 -6.70 -3.51
N ILE A 52 2.95 -6.28 -2.42
CA ILE A 52 2.94 -4.89 -1.94
C ILE A 52 3.63 -4.86 -0.59
N SER A 53 4.60 -3.97 -0.39
CA SER A 53 5.28 -3.80 0.88
C SER A 53 5.42 -2.33 1.25
N GLY A 54 5.41 -2.03 2.55
CA GLY A 54 5.35 -0.66 3.06
C GLY A 54 4.86 -0.64 4.51
N GLU A 55 4.40 0.52 4.97
CA GLU A 55 3.76 0.61 6.28
C GLU A 55 2.42 -0.13 6.28
N GLU A 56 1.96 -0.60 7.45
CA GLU A 56 0.75 -1.41 7.56
C GLU A 56 -0.47 -0.75 6.90
N ASP A 57 -0.74 0.53 7.19
CA ASP A 57 -1.90 1.24 6.63
C ASP A 57 -1.75 1.45 5.11
N GLU A 58 -0.55 1.78 4.62
CA GLU A 58 -0.29 1.95 3.19
C GLU A 58 -0.54 0.66 2.42
N VAL A 59 -0.01 -0.46 2.92
CA VAL A 59 -0.18 -1.78 2.31
C VAL A 59 -1.64 -2.22 2.37
N PHE A 60 -2.32 -1.97 3.50
CA PHE A 60 -3.73 -2.31 3.66
C PHE A 60 -4.63 -1.57 2.67
N GLN A 61 -4.49 -0.25 2.55
CA GLN A 61 -5.28 0.55 1.62
C GLN A 61 -4.97 0.20 0.16
N ALA A 62 -3.69 -0.01 -0.17
CA ALA A 62 -3.27 -0.41 -1.51
C ALA A 62 -3.83 -1.80 -1.89
N ALA A 63 -3.84 -2.74 -0.95
CA ALA A 63 -4.38 -4.08 -1.16
C ALA A 63 -5.88 -4.07 -1.42
N ILE A 64 -6.67 -3.26 -0.68
CA ILE A 64 -8.11 -3.09 -0.94
C ILE A 64 -8.34 -2.50 -2.33
N ALA A 65 -7.65 -1.40 -2.64
CA ALA A 65 -7.78 -0.75 -3.94
C ALA A 65 -7.44 -1.70 -5.10
N HIS A 66 -6.42 -2.54 -4.93
CA HIS A 66 -6.05 -3.58 -5.88
C HIS A 66 -7.12 -4.68 -5.99
N ALA A 67 -7.65 -5.19 -4.87
CA ALA A 67 -8.70 -6.20 -4.87
C ALA A 67 -9.97 -5.73 -5.60
N VAL A 68 -10.38 -4.48 -5.40
CA VAL A 68 -11.55 -3.90 -6.09
C VAL A 68 -11.27 -3.69 -7.58
N SER A 69 -10.14 -3.06 -7.91
CA SER A 69 -9.88 -2.62 -9.28
C SER A 69 -9.39 -3.74 -10.20
N ALA A 70 -8.59 -4.67 -9.69
CA ALA A 70 -7.98 -5.74 -10.48
C ALA A 70 -8.72 -7.09 -10.38
N HIS A 71 -9.41 -7.35 -9.27
CA HIS A 71 -10.13 -8.61 -9.04
C HIS A 71 -11.65 -8.42 -9.01
N GLY A 72 -12.15 -7.18 -9.05
CA GLY A 72 -13.58 -6.89 -9.08
C GLY A 72 -14.31 -7.22 -7.78
N HIS A 73 -13.58 -7.37 -6.66
CA HIS A 73 -14.21 -7.55 -5.35
C HIS A 73 -14.96 -6.29 -4.92
N GLU A 74 -16.04 -6.46 -4.17
CA GLU A 74 -16.72 -5.33 -3.54
C GLU A 74 -15.94 -4.91 -2.28
N ASP A 75 -15.81 -3.60 -2.06
CA ASP A 75 -15.22 -3.04 -0.83
C ASP A 75 -16.17 -3.25 0.36
N SER A 76 -16.17 -4.46 0.89
CA SER A 76 -16.98 -4.91 2.02
C SER A 76 -16.15 -5.07 3.29
N GLY A 77 -16.81 -5.07 4.44
CA GLY A 77 -16.16 -5.34 5.73
C GLY A 77 -15.41 -6.69 5.74
N GLU A 78 -15.99 -7.71 5.13
CA GLU A 78 -15.41 -9.05 5.03
C GLU A 78 -14.12 -9.06 4.20
N LEU A 79 -14.08 -8.34 3.07
CA LEU A 79 -12.87 -8.19 2.27
C LEU A 79 -11.75 -7.52 3.08
N ARG A 80 -12.09 -6.48 3.85
CA ARG A 80 -11.14 -5.76 4.70
C ARG A 80 -10.59 -6.66 5.81
N GLU A 81 -11.43 -7.46 6.45
CA GLU A 81 -10.99 -8.43 7.46
C GLU A 81 -10.09 -9.50 6.87
N MET A 82 -10.43 -10.02 5.69
CA MET A 82 -9.61 -10.98 4.95
C MET A 82 -8.23 -10.39 4.64
N ILE A 83 -8.17 -9.18 4.08
CA ILE A 83 -6.91 -8.51 3.75
C ILE A 83 -6.07 -8.26 5.00
N ARG A 84 -6.69 -7.86 6.13
CA ARG A 84 -5.96 -7.70 7.40
C ARG A 84 -5.31 -9.00 7.87
N GLY A 85 -6.01 -10.13 7.73
CA GLY A 85 -5.49 -11.45 8.08
C GLY A 85 -4.38 -11.95 7.16
N MET A 86 -4.20 -11.33 6.00
CA MET A 86 -3.18 -11.69 5.00
C MET A 86 -1.93 -10.81 5.05
N LEU A 87 -1.94 -9.72 5.82
CA LEU A 87 -0.76 -8.89 6.02
C LEU A 87 0.29 -9.65 6.83
N GLU A 88 1.49 -9.79 6.27
CA GLU A 88 2.61 -10.45 6.91
C GLU A 88 3.65 -9.43 7.36
N ASP A 89 4.19 -9.60 8.56
CA ASP A 89 5.31 -8.80 9.05
C ASP A 89 6.57 -9.06 8.22
N GLU A 90 7.19 -7.99 7.74
CA GLU A 90 8.49 -8.10 7.10
C GLU A 90 9.54 -8.36 8.21
N ALA A 91 10.17 -9.54 8.17
CA ALA A 91 11.22 -9.88 9.11
C ALA A 91 12.35 -8.82 9.05
N PRO A 92 12.93 -8.42 10.20
CA PRO A 92 13.93 -7.35 10.25
C PRO A 92 15.16 -7.61 9.37
N GLU A 93 15.48 -8.88 9.07
CA GLU A 93 16.55 -9.33 8.18
C GLU A 93 16.32 -8.98 6.70
N ALA A 94 15.07 -8.86 6.26
CA ALA A 94 14.73 -8.43 4.90
C ALA A 94 14.75 -6.90 4.77
N SER A 95 14.45 -6.20 5.87
CA SER A 95 14.40 -4.74 5.91
C SER A 95 15.77 -4.08 6.09
N MET A 96 16.63 -4.69 6.91
CA MET A 96 18.04 -4.34 6.99
C MET A 96 18.76 -5.11 5.89
N GLY A 97 18.69 -4.59 4.65
CA GLY A 97 19.27 -5.21 3.47
C GLY A 97 20.60 -5.90 3.81
N ARG A 98 20.65 -7.21 3.56
CA ARG A 98 21.82 -8.07 3.84
C ARG A 98 23.08 -7.25 3.58
N PRO A 99 23.99 -7.09 4.56
CA PRO A 99 25.27 -6.46 4.25
C PRO A 99 25.81 -7.30 3.11
N MET A 100 26.00 -6.69 1.94
CA MET A 100 26.62 -7.34 0.81
C MET A 100 27.92 -7.89 1.36
N SER A 101 27.95 -9.20 1.67
CA SER A 101 29.19 -9.88 1.94
C SER A 101 30.02 -9.55 0.72
N MET A 102 31.04 -8.72 0.91
CA MET A 102 32.09 -8.53 -0.07
C MET A 102 32.48 -9.94 -0.45
N GLN A 103 31.98 -10.40 -1.61
CA GLN A 103 32.27 -11.72 -2.12
C GLN A 103 33.77 -11.64 -2.37
N GLU A 104 34.56 -12.23 -1.47
CA GLU A 104 36.01 -12.26 -1.60
C GLU A 104 36.33 -12.68 -3.02
N PRO A 105 37.19 -11.95 -3.77
CA PRO A 105 37.51 -12.33 -5.13
C PRO A 105 38.13 -13.72 -5.08
N GLN A 106 37.40 -14.72 -5.61
CA GLN A 106 37.85 -16.10 -5.74
C GLN A 106 39.31 -16.15 -6.22
N GLN A 107 40.20 -16.46 -5.29
CA GLN A 107 41.64 -16.46 -5.51
C GLN A 107 41.96 -17.58 -6.52
N PRO A 108 42.53 -17.30 -7.71
CA PRO A 108 42.81 -18.34 -8.67
C PRO A 108 43.87 -19.29 -8.11
N SER A 109 43.58 -20.59 -8.18
CA SER A 109 44.44 -21.66 -7.69
C SER A 109 45.82 -21.57 -8.34
N ARG A 110 46.85 -21.41 -7.51
CA ARG A 110 48.25 -21.43 -7.94
C ARG A 110 48.60 -22.85 -8.42
N HIS A 111 48.96 -22.97 -9.70
CA HIS A 111 49.54 -24.17 -10.31
C HIS A 111 50.97 -24.40 -9.83
#